data_AF-A0A816E3K1-F1
#
_entry.id   AF-A0A816E3K1-F1
#
_cell.length_a   1.000
_cell.length_b   1.000
_cell.length_c   1.000
_cell.angle_alpha   90.00
_cell.angle_beta   90.00
_cell.angle_gamma   90.00
#
_symmetry.space_group_name_H-M   'P 1'
#
loop_
_entity.id
_entity.type
_entity.pdbx_description
1 polymer ?
#
loop_
_entity_poly.entity_id
_entity_poly.type
_entity_poly.pdbx_seq_one_letter_code
_entity_poly.pdbx_strand_id
1 'polypeptide(L)'
;MRTTHYFFYTLNLWITDSTDLWELEKASNPKDISSRRVKRWGFSIHELLKDPIGRDYFWKFLDKEYSSENLRFYEACIQLRFHTPQKDVLNRVKEIYNEFLSPGAYYSINIDQRVMNLTKHNMAHLPNRYTFDEAQDHIFNLMNRDTYARFLRSEAYKELLLGGKKKLGLKSGRLSIVIRNPTESFSISGSTLLTGGTNDKHLLGTGLR
;
A
#
# COMPACT_ATOMS: atom_id res chain seq x y z
N MET A 1 -29.55 2.27 -12.83
CA MET A 1 -29.11 1.75 -11.50
C MET A 1 -28.52 0.35 -11.71
N ARG A 2 -27.42 0.03 -11.00
CA ARG A 2 -26.72 -1.28 -10.94
C ARG A 2 -25.73 -1.65 -12.09
N THR A 3 -24.62 -0.92 -12.20
CA THR A 3 -23.45 -1.38 -13.00
C THR A 3 -22.19 -1.61 -12.16
N THR A 4 -22.21 -1.19 -10.89
CA THR A 4 -21.06 -1.33 -9.96
C THR A 4 -20.93 -2.72 -9.35
N HIS A 5 -21.98 -3.54 -9.36
CA HIS A 5 -21.96 -4.86 -8.73
C HIS A 5 -21.12 -5.90 -9.48
N TYR A 6 -21.05 -5.82 -10.82
CA TYR A 6 -20.32 -6.82 -11.62
C TYR A 6 -18.80 -6.69 -11.52
N PHE A 7 -18.27 -5.49 -11.27
CA PHE A 7 -16.82 -5.26 -11.18
C PHE A 7 -16.19 -5.86 -9.92
N PHE A 8 -16.98 -6.07 -8.86
CA PHE A 8 -16.49 -6.70 -7.63
C PHE A 8 -16.50 -8.24 -7.68
N TYR A 9 -17.29 -8.84 -8.57
CA TYR A 9 -17.30 -10.30 -8.77
C TYR A 9 -16.11 -10.78 -9.60
N THR A 10 -15.58 -9.96 -10.51
CA THR A 10 -14.49 -10.35 -11.44
C THR A 10 -13.09 -10.31 -10.83
N LEU A 11 -12.95 -9.98 -9.55
CA LEU A 11 -11.66 -9.93 -8.86
C LEU A 11 -11.64 -10.81 -7.60
N ASN A 12 -12.74 -11.47 -7.24
CA ASN A 12 -12.72 -12.34 -6.08
C ASN A 12 -11.99 -13.65 -6.44
N LEU A 13 -10.80 -13.85 -5.88
CA LEU A 13 -9.90 -14.96 -6.21
C LEU A 13 -10.56 -16.33 -6.03
N TRP A 14 -11.42 -16.46 -5.02
CA TRP A 14 -12.19 -17.68 -4.74
C TRP A 14 -13.24 -17.99 -5.80
N ILE A 15 -13.44 -17.08 -6.75
CA ILE A 15 -14.43 -17.15 -7.82
C ILE A 15 -13.75 -17.17 -9.20
N THR A 16 -12.59 -16.53 -9.36
CA THR A 16 -11.99 -16.27 -10.69
C THR A 16 -10.68 -17.00 -11.00
N ASP A 17 -10.13 -17.79 -10.07
CA ASP A 17 -8.89 -18.59 -10.25
C ASP A 17 -7.72 -17.81 -10.90
N SER A 18 -7.60 -16.53 -10.56
CA SER A 18 -6.55 -15.61 -11.02
C SER A 18 -5.78 -15.08 -9.80
N THR A 19 -4.47 -14.84 -9.93
CA THR A 19 -3.60 -14.30 -8.87
C THR A 19 -3.47 -12.76 -8.89
N ASP A 20 -4.13 -12.10 -9.85
CA ASP A 20 -3.91 -10.68 -10.17
C ASP A 20 -4.12 -9.74 -8.98
N LEU A 21 -5.09 -10.03 -8.09
CA LEU A 21 -5.33 -9.22 -6.89
C LEU A 21 -4.16 -9.28 -5.89
N TRP A 22 -3.52 -10.43 -5.73
CA TRP A 22 -2.42 -10.60 -4.77
C TRP A 22 -1.16 -9.92 -5.28
N GLU A 23 -0.96 -9.94 -6.60
CA GLU A 23 0.12 -9.21 -7.25
C GLU A 23 -0.09 -7.69 -7.15
N LEU A 24 -1.33 -7.21 -7.31
CA LEU A 24 -1.68 -5.81 -7.12
C LEU A 24 -1.52 -5.36 -5.65
N GLU A 25 -1.78 -6.23 -4.68
CA GLU A 25 -1.55 -5.96 -3.26
C GLU A 25 -0.06 -5.99 -2.86
N LYS A 26 0.75 -6.77 -3.58
CA LYS A 26 2.21 -6.77 -3.42
C LYS A 26 2.91 -5.62 -4.16
N ALA A 27 2.22 -4.93 -5.07
CA ALA A 27 2.80 -3.84 -5.83
C ALA A 27 3.25 -2.70 -4.91
N SER A 28 4.56 -2.46 -4.85
CA SER A 28 5.21 -1.42 -4.05
C SER A 28 5.41 -0.10 -4.79
N ASN A 29 5.14 -0.08 -6.11
CA ASN A 29 5.32 1.10 -6.94
C ASN A 29 4.22 2.14 -6.61
N PRO A 30 4.58 3.40 -6.29
CA PRO A 30 3.62 4.47 -5.99
C PRO A 30 2.49 4.64 -7.02
N LYS A 31 2.78 4.32 -8.29
CA LYS A 31 1.83 4.44 -9.41
C LYS A 31 0.79 3.31 -9.46
N ASP A 32 1.02 2.23 -8.73
CA ASP A 32 0.23 0.99 -8.74
C ASP A 32 -0.49 0.74 -7.40
N ILE A 33 -0.32 1.64 -6.41
CA ILE A 33 -1.03 1.56 -5.12
C ILE A 33 -2.51 1.85 -5.35
N SER A 34 -3.37 0.88 -5.05
CA SER A 34 -4.81 1.06 -5.22
C SER A 34 -5.36 2.20 -4.35
N SER A 35 -6.26 3.01 -4.91
CA SER A 35 -6.92 4.09 -4.15
C SER A 35 -7.67 3.58 -2.91
N ARG A 36 -8.16 2.33 -2.95
CA ARG A 36 -8.79 1.67 -1.80
C ARG A 36 -7.81 1.48 -0.64
N ARG A 37 -6.57 1.04 -0.94
CA ARG A 37 -5.51 0.84 0.04
C ARG A 37 -5.11 2.17 0.70
N VAL A 38 -4.86 3.21 -0.09
CA VAL A 38 -4.50 4.54 0.43
C VAL A 38 -5.61 5.12 1.31
N LYS A 39 -6.89 5.01 0.90
CA LYS A 39 -8.03 5.48 1.71
C LYS A 39 -8.10 4.79 3.07
N ARG A 40 -7.70 3.52 3.16
CA ARG A 40 -7.73 2.75 4.41
C ARG A 40 -6.79 3.33 5.46
N TRP A 41 -5.66 3.89 5.05
CA TRP A 41 -4.71 4.57 5.94
C TRP A 41 -5.34 5.78 6.65
N GLY A 42 -6.37 6.39 6.06
CA GLY A 42 -7.11 7.51 6.64
C GLY A 42 -8.14 7.12 7.71
N PHE A 43 -8.42 5.83 7.92
CA PHE A 43 -9.40 5.41 8.94
C PHE A 43 -8.82 5.43 10.35
N SER A 44 -7.56 5.03 10.50
CA SER A 44 -6.83 5.15 11.75
C SER A 44 -5.33 5.00 11.51
N ILE A 45 -4.52 5.52 12.44
CA ILE A 45 -3.08 5.31 12.42
C ILE A 45 -2.74 3.80 12.52
N HIS A 46 -3.58 2.97 13.16
CA HIS A 46 -3.39 1.52 13.17
C HIS A 46 -3.44 0.92 11.76
N GLU A 47 -4.38 1.36 10.92
CA GLU A 47 -4.49 0.89 9.54
C GLU A 47 -3.31 1.36 8.68
N LEU A 48 -2.83 2.58 8.90
CA LEU A 48 -1.61 3.09 8.28
C LEU A 48 -0.38 2.27 8.69
N LEU A 49 -0.22 2.03 9.99
CA LEU A 49 0.96 1.34 10.54
C LEU A 49 0.94 -0.17 10.30
N LYS A 50 -0.22 -0.79 10.03
CA LYS A 50 -0.29 -2.19 9.63
C LYS A 50 0.25 -2.41 8.22
N ASP A 51 0.09 -1.42 7.35
CA ASP A 51 0.51 -1.49 5.96
C ASP A 51 1.99 -1.11 5.80
N PRO A 52 2.87 -2.01 5.27
CA PRO A 52 4.29 -1.69 5.10
C PRO A 52 4.54 -0.51 4.16
N ILE A 53 3.71 -0.31 3.14
CA ILE A 53 3.82 0.84 2.24
C ILE A 53 3.35 2.10 2.95
N GLY A 54 2.24 2.01 3.69
CA GLY A 54 1.75 3.11 4.51
C GLY A 54 2.80 3.60 5.51
N ARG A 55 3.46 2.67 6.21
CA ARG A 55 4.58 2.95 7.11
C ARG A 55 5.73 3.68 6.42
N ASP A 56 6.17 3.23 5.24
CA ASP A 56 7.26 3.87 4.49
C ASP A 56 6.93 5.32 4.12
N TYR A 57 5.71 5.58 3.65
CA TYR A 57 5.26 6.95 3.36
C TYR A 57 5.17 7.82 4.61
N PHE A 58 4.68 7.26 5.71
CA PHE A 58 4.59 7.96 6.97
C PHE A 58 5.98 8.27 7.54
N TRP A 59 6.90 7.30 7.48
CA TRP A 59 8.29 7.50 7.88
C TRP A 59 8.97 8.62 7.08
N LYS A 60 8.83 8.64 5.75
CA LYS A 60 9.35 9.73 4.89
C LYS A 60 8.75 11.09 5.24
N PHE A 61 7.50 11.12 5.67
CA PHE A 61 6.85 12.35 6.13
C PHE A 61 7.45 12.81 7.47
N LEU A 62 7.58 11.90 8.44
CA LEU A 62 8.18 12.19 9.74
C LEU A 62 9.65 12.63 9.63
N ASP A 63 10.41 12.03 8.71
CA ASP A 63 11.82 12.35 8.48
C ASP A 63 12.01 13.81 8.01
N LYS A 64 11.11 14.28 7.13
CA LYS A 64 11.06 15.69 6.70
C LYS A 64 10.70 16.65 7.84
N GLU A 65 9.92 16.18 8.80
CA GLU A 65 9.53 16.96 9.98
C GLU A 65 10.44 16.70 11.19
N TYR A 66 11.56 15.99 11.02
CA TYR A 66 12.51 15.64 12.09
C TYR A 66 11.83 14.99 13.31
N SER A 67 10.91 14.06 13.06
CA SER A 67 10.13 13.35 14.09
C SER A 67 10.06 11.83 13.86
N SER A 68 10.96 11.29 13.03
CA SER A 68 10.99 9.88 12.62
C SER A 68 11.41 8.94 13.76
N GLU A 69 12.07 9.44 14.80
CA GLU A 69 12.46 8.70 16.01
C GLU A 69 11.25 8.11 16.75
N ASN A 70 10.10 8.79 16.72
CA ASN A 70 8.87 8.33 17.37
C ASN A 70 8.35 7.02 16.74
N LEU A 71 8.32 6.97 15.41
CA LEU A 71 7.92 5.77 14.69
C LEU A 71 8.95 4.65 14.88
N ARG A 72 10.24 4.99 14.83
CA ARG A 72 11.34 4.04 15.02
C ARG A 72 11.27 3.39 16.41
N PHE A 73 11.03 4.17 17.46
CA PHE A 73 10.83 3.66 18.82
C PHE A 73 9.60 2.76 18.92
N TYR A 74 8.47 3.20 18.34
CA TYR A 74 7.24 2.42 18.32
C TYR A 74 7.42 1.05 17.64
N GLU A 75 8.09 1.02 16.48
CA GLU A 75 8.43 -0.23 15.78
C GLU A 75 9.40 -1.10 16.58
N ALA A 76 10.41 -0.50 17.23
CA ALA A 76 11.33 -1.24 18.08
C ALA A 76 10.60 -1.95 19.24
N CYS A 77 9.59 -1.32 19.82
CA CYS A 77 8.74 -1.94 20.84
C CYS A 77 7.89 -3.09 20.29
N ILE A 78 7.31 -2.96 19.10
CA ILE A 78 6.59 -4.08 18.43
C ILE A 78 7.55 -5.25 18.16
N GLN A 79 8.74 -4.96 17.64
CA GLN A 79 9.75 -5.99 17.37
C GLN A 79 10.16 -6.72 18.65
N LEU A 80 10.41 -5.98 19.74
CA LEU A 80 10.68 -6.55 21.05
C LEU A 80 9.57 -7.50 21.52
N ARG A 81 8.31 -7.06 21.40
CA ARG A 81 7.15 -7.80 21.92
C ARG A 81 6.92 -9.09 21.15
N PHE A 82 6.87 -9.02 19.81
CA PHE A 82 6.36 -10.11 18.98
C PHE A 82 7.41 -10.90 18.20
N HIS A 83 8.59 -10.33 17.97
CA HIS A 83 9.55 -10.90 17.02
C HIS A 83 10.92 -11.23 17.65
N THR A 84 11.27 -10.63 18.78
CA THR A 84 12.52 -10.95 19.48
C THR A 84 12.44 -12.32 20.16
N PRO A 85 13.40 -13.24 19.96
CA PRO A 85 13.49 -14.50 20.70
C PRO A 85 13.69 -14.27 22.21
N GLN A 86 13.15 -15.16 23.06
CA GLN A 86 13.18 -14.95 24.51
C GLN A 86 14.60 -14.76 25.08
N LYS A 87 15.58 -15.47 24.52
CA LYS A 87 17.00 -15.35 24.90
C LYS A 87 17.60 -13.97 24.64
N ASP A 88 17.07 -13.21 23.68
CA ASP A 88 17.61 -11.93 23.23
C ASP A 88 16.86 -10.72 23.81
N VAL A 89 15.71 -10.95 24.47
CA VAL A 89 14.83 -9.90 25.02
C VAL A 89 15.58 -8.93 25.92
N LEU A 90 16.39 -9.44 26.86
CA LEU A 90 17.10 -8.57 27.81
C LEU A 90 18.13 -7.66 27.13
N ASN A 91 18.82 -8.17 26.11
CA ASN A 91 19.76 -7.38 25.33
C ASN A 91 19.02 -6.33 24.51
N ARG A 92 17.93 -6.74 23.84
CA ARG A 92 17.12 -5.84 23.03
C ARG A 92 16.49 -4.71 23.87
N VAL A 93 16.06 -5.01 25.09
CA VAL A 93 15.54 -4.00 26.03
C VAL A 93 16.60 -2.93 26.34
N LYS A 94 17.85 -3.33 26.61
CA LYS A 94 18.95 -2.39 26.88
C LYS A 94 19.30 -1.54 25.66
N GLU A 95 19.32 -2.14 24.47
CA GLU A 95 19.55 -1.43 23.21
C GLU A 95 18.50 -0.35 22.99
N ILE A 96 17.21 -0.69 23.11
CA ILE A 96 16.11 0.27 22.94
C ILE A 96 16.23 1.39 23.97
N TYR A 97 16.51 1.08 25.23
CA TYR A 97 16.70 2.12 26.24
C TYR A 97 17.84 3.08 25.89
N ASN A 98 18.99 2.56 25.47
CA ASN A 98 20.16 3.39 25.12
C ASN A 98 19.96 4.19 23.82
N GLU A 99 19.19 3.66 22.88
CA GLU A 99 18.95 4.30 21.59
C GLU A 99 17.97 5.48 21.68
N PHE A 100 16.96 5.39 22.56
CA PHE A 100 15.83 6.33 22.60
C PHE A 100 15.60 7.05 23.93
N LEU A 101 16.05 6.50 25.07
CA LEU A 101 15.63 6.95 26.41
C LEU A 101 16.78 7.31 27.35
N SER A 102 18.00 6.84 27.07
CA SER A 102 19.16 7.18 27.90
C SER A 102 19.48 8.68 27.79
N PRO A 103 20.05 9.29 28.85
CA PRO A 103 20.53 10.66 28.76
C PRO A 103 21.51 10.82 27.58
N GLY A 104 21.22 11.72 26.66
CA GLY A 104 22.03 11.93 25.45
C GLY A 104 21.82 10.89 24.34
N ALA A 105 20.73 10.12 24.38
CA ALA A 105 20.34 9.22 23.30
C ALA A 105 20.27 9.97 21.95
N TYR A 106 20.85 9.40 20.89
CA TYR A 106 20.89 10.03 19.57
C TYR A 106 19.49 10.18 18.97
N TYR A 107 18.59 9.21 19.21
CA TYR A 107 17.19 9.25 18.79
C TYR A 107 16.27 9.51 19.99
N SER A 108 16.65 10.44 20.87
CA SER A 108 15.88 10.76 22.08
C SER A 108 14.44 11.11 21.75
N ILE A 109 13.49 10.38 22.36
CA ILE A 109 12.05 10.63 22.18
C ILE A 109 11.49 11.53 23.27
N ASN A 110 10.42 12.25 22.97
CA ASN A 110 9.72 13.09 23.94
C ASN A 110 8.66 12.26 24.68
N ILE A 111 8.90 11.96 25.97
CA ILE A 111 7.91 11.32 26.85
C ILE A 111 7.81 12.06 28.18
N ASP A 112 6.61 12.09 28.75
CA ASP A 112 6.37 12.72 30.05
C ASP A 112 7.20 12.07 31.17
N GLN A 113 7.60 12.88 32.16
CA GLN A 113 8.44 12.44 33.28
C GLN A 113 7.86 11.22 34.03
N ARG A 114 6.53 11.14 34.17
CA ARG A 114 5.84 9.98 34.78
C ARG A 114 6.17 8.68 34.05
N VAL A 115 6.07 8.70 32.72
CA VAL A 115 6.29 7.53 31.84
C VAL A 115 7.78 7.16 31.85
N MET A 116 8.67 8.15 31.82
CA MET A 116 10.11 7.94 31.94
C MET A 116 10.48 7.27 33.27
N ASN A 117 9.92 7.73 34.39
CA ASN A 117 10.19 7.16 35.71
C ASN A 117 9.71 5.70 35.81
N LEU A 118 8.52 5.41 35.29
CA LEU A 118 7.99 4.04 35.25
C LEU A 118 8.87 3.14 34.37
N THR A 119 9.31 3.63 33.22
CA THR A 119 10.22 2.88 32.33
C THR A 119 11.54 2.57 33.04
N LYS A 120 12.14 3.54 33.74
CA LYS A 120 13.37 3.33 34.54
C LYS A 120 13.17 2.31 35.66
N HIS A 121 12.02 2.33 36.33
CA HIS A 121 11.67 1.33 37.32
C HIS A 121 11.59 -0.07 36.70
N ASN A 122 10.88 -0.23 35.58
CA ASN A 122 10.79 -1.52 34.87
C ASN A 122 12.17 -2.04 34.43
N MET A 123 13.03 -1.15 33.93
CA MET A 123 14.40 -1.46 33.54
C MET A 123 15.26 -1.96 34.72
N ALA A 124 15.06 -1.41 35.92
CA ALA A 124 15.88 -1.74 37.09
C ALA A 124 15.45 -3.04 37.79
N HIS A 125 14.15 -3.34 37.82
CA HIS A 125 13.63 -4.46 38.61
C HIS A 125 13.38 -5.73 37.79
N LEU A 126 12.67 -5.64 36.66
CA LEU A 126 12.30 -6.82 35.87
C LEU A 126 12.14 -6.47 34.38
N PRO A 127 13.24 -6.20 33.66
CA PRO A 127 13.18 -5.96 32.23
C PRO A 127 12.63 -7.20 31.51
N ASN A 128 11.59 -6.99 30.70
CA ASN A 128 10.90 -8.02 29.95
C ASN A 128 10.30 -7.45 28.64
N ARG A 129 9.51 -8.24 27.91
CA ARG A 129 8.91 -7.85 26.62
C ARG A 129 7.95 -6.66 26.69
N TYR A 130 7.44 -6.36 27.88
CA TYR A 130 6.45 -5.32 28.16
C TYR A 130 7.05 -4.10 28.88
N THR A 131 8.38 -4.01 28.97
CA THR A 131 9.10 -2.93 29.68
C THR A 131 8.68 -1.54 29.24
N PHE A 132 8.37 -1.38 27.94
CA PHE A 132 8.12 -0.11 27.29
C PHE A 132 6.64 0.14 26.94
N ASP A 133 5.69 -0.67 27.43
CA ASP A 133 4.28 -0.58 27.01
C ASP A 133 3.69 0.83 27.20
N GLU A 134 3.89 1.41 28.37
CA GLU A 134 3.43 2.77 28.67
C GLU A 134 4.12 3.84 27.82
N ALA A 135 5.42 3.68 27.54
CA ALA A 135 6.16 4.58 26.68
C ALA A 135 5.71 4.46 25.22
N GLN A 136 5.46 3.24 24.75
CA GLN A 136 4.96 2.96 23.42
C GLN A 136 3.58 3.59 23.22
N ASP A 137 2.67 3.42 24.18
CA ASP A 137 1.32 4.00 24.12
C ASP A 137 1.35 5.53 24.15
N HIS A 138 2.25 6.12 24.94
CA HIS A 138 2.45 7.57 24.96
C HIS A 138 2.89 8.09 23.58
N ILE A 139 3.91 7.48 22.99
CA ILE A 139 4.44 7.87 21.67
C ILE A 139 3.43 7.63 20.55
N PHE A 140 2.70 6.52 20.61
CA PHE A 140 1.61 6.25 19.68
C PHE A 140 0.55 7.35 19.73
N ASN A 141 0.13 7.75 20.92
CA ASN A 141 -0.86 8.82 21.10
C ASN A 141 -0.33 10.19 20.65
N LEU A 142 0.95 10.47 20.89
CA LEU A 142 1.62 11.68 20.39
C LEU A 142 1.56 11.74 18.86
N MET A 143 2.00 10.68 18.17
CA MET A 143 1.93 10.59 16.72
C MET A 143 0.49 10.69 16.20
N ASN A 144 -0.45 9.98 16.85
CA ASN A 144 -1.85 9.96 16.42
C ASN A 144 -2.50 11.34 16.46
N ARG A 145 -2.22 12.14 17.50
CA ARG A 145 -2.81 13.47 17.68
C ARG A 145 -2.17 14.54 16.79
N ASP A 146 -0.87 14.41 16.51
CA ASP A 146 -0.10 15.44 15.85
C ASP A 146 0.32 15.05 14.42
N THR A 147 1.39 14.26 14.29
CA THR A 147 2.03 13.99 12.99
C THR A 147 1.15 13.18 12.04
N TYR A 148 0.33 12.24 12.53
CA TYR A 148 -0.63 11.51 11.71
C TYR A 148 -1.74 12.43 11.16
N ALA A 149 -2.29 13.31 11.99
CA ALA A 149 -3.30 14.27 11.55
C ALA A 149 -2.74 15.26 10.52
N ARG A 150 -1.45 15.65 10.64
CA ARG A 150 -0.75 16.45 9.63
C ARG A 150 -0.45 15.65 8.36
N PHE A 151 -0.02 14.41 8.47
CA PHE A 151 0.21 13.51 7.33
C PHE A 151 -1.03 13.39 6.44
N LEU A 152 -2.22 13.16 7.01
CA LEU A 152 -3.47 13.06 6.25
C LEU A 152 -3.88 14.37 5.53
N ARG A 153 -3.38 15.52 5.99
CA ARG A 153 -3.61 16.84 5.35
C ARG A 153 -2.50 17.23 4.38
N SER A 154 -1.39 16.50 4.37
CA SER A 154 -0.22 16.79 3.53
C SER A 154 -0.52 16.59 2.04
N GLU A 155 0.15 17.36 1.18
CA GLU A 155 0.06 17.18 -0.27
C GLU A 155 0.54 15.78 -0.69
N ALA A 156 1.57 15.24 -0.02
CA ALA A 156 2.07 13.89 -0.30
C ALA A 156 0.96 12.82 -0.17
N TYR A 157 0.13 12.87 0.87
CA TYR A 157 -0.98 11.93 1.02
C TYR A 157 -2.12 12.19 0.02
N LYS A 158 -2.44 13.47 -0.26
CA LYS A 158 -3.46 13.83 -1.26
C LYS A 158 -3.07 13.37 -2.66
N GLU A 159 -1.80 13.53 -3.04
CA GLU A 159 -1.28 13.06 -4.32
C GLU A 159 -1.42 11.54 -4.48
N LEU A 160 -1.22 10.76 -3.41
CA LEU A 160 -1.44 9.30 -3.45
C LEU A 160 -2.92 8.96 -3.66
N LEU A 161 -3.83 9.70 -3.03
CA LEU A 161 -5.28 9.53 -3.24
C LEU A 161 -5.71 9.88 -4.67
N LEU A 162 -5.05 10.85 -5.31
CA LEU A 162 -5.32 11.27 -6.69
C LEU A 162 -4.60 10.41 -7.73
N GLY A 163 -3.42 9.88 -7.41
CA GLY A 163 -2.62 8.99 -8.25
C GLY A 163 -3.31 7.66 -8.54
N GLY A 164 -4.19 7.21 -7.64
CA GLY A 164 -5.11 6.10 -7.87
C GLY A 164 -6.27 6.41 -8.84
N LYS A 165 -6.38 7.65 -9.35
CA LYS A 165 -7.32 8.08 -10.40
C LYS A 165 -6.59 8.33 -11.72
N LYS A 166 -5.86 7.36 -12.27
CA LYS A 166 -5.69 7.37 -13.73
C LYS A 166 -7.05 7.10 -14.35
N LYS A 167 -7.55 8.08 -15.12
CA LYS A 167 -8.63 7.90 -16.10
C LYS A 167 -8.37 6.59 -16.83
N LEU A 168 -9.23 5.59 -16.65
CA LEU A 168 -9.48 4.65 -17.73
C LEU A 168 -9.96 5.52 -18.89
N GLY A 169 -9.05 5.83 -19.81
CA GLY A 169 -9.36 6.44 -21.07
C GLY A 169 -10.22 5.45 -21.84
N LEU A 170 -11.52 5.42 -21.54
CA LEU A 170 -12.54 5.02 -22.49
C LEU A 170 -12.39 6.00 -23.66
N LYS A 171 -11.53 5.65 -24.61
CA LYS A 171 -11.68 6.16 -25.97
C LYS A 171 -13.11 5.82 -26.33
N SER A 172 -13.91 6.85 -26.59
CA SER A 172 -15.23 6.77 -27.20
C SER A 172 -15.07 6.13 -28.58
N GLY A 173 -14.91 4.82 -28.60
CA GLY A 173 -15.01 3.97 -29.77
C GLY A 173 -16.39 3.34 -29.70
N ARG A 174 -17.28 3.82 -30.55
CA ARG A 174 -18.66 3.35 -30.70
C ARG A 174 -18.62 1.87 -31.11
N LEU A 175 -18.60 0.96 -30.13
CA LEU A 175 -18.85 -0.47 -30.36
C LEU A 175 -20.36 -0.62 -30.62
N SER A 176 -20.74 -0.63 -31.89
CA SER A 176 -22.06 -1.07 -32.31
C SER A 176 -22.18 -2.58 -32.03
N ILE A 177 -22.77 -2.93 -30.89
CA ILE A 177 -23.24 -4.28 -30.62
C ILE A 177 -24.43 -4.53 -31.55
N VAL A 178 -24.20 -5.32 -32.60
CA VAL A 178 -25.29 -5.93 -33.37
C VAL A 178 -25.84 -7.07 -32.52
N ILE A 179 -26.97 -6.84 -31.87
CA ILE A 179 -27.73 -7.89 -31.19
C ILE A 179 -28.33 -8.78 -32.28
N ARG A 180 -27.84 -10.01 -32.43
CA ARG A 180 -28.51 -11.05 -33.22
C ARG A 180 -29.42 -11.85 -32.29
N ASN A 181 -30.72 -11.88 -32.60
CA ASN A 181 -31.71 -12.69 -31.89
C ASN A 181 -31.53 -14.18 -32.19
N PRO A 182 -31.69 -15.08 -31.21
CA PRO A 182 -31.50 -16.51 -31.38
C PRO A 182 -32.82 -17.22 -31.70
N THR A 183 -33.49 -16.90 -32.82
CA THR A 183 -34.65 -17.67 -33.29
C THR A 183 -34.86 -17.56 -34.79
N GLU A 184 -33.91 -17.97 -35.63
CA GLU A 184 -34.22 -18.31 -37.03
C GLU A 184 -33.43 -19.56 -37.45
N SER A 185 -34.17 -20.56 -37.91
CA SER A 185 -33.70 -21.87 -38.34
C SER A 185 -32.90 -21.81 -39.63
N PHE A 186 -31.95 -22.75 -39.76
CA PHE A 186 -31.17 -23.00 -40.97
C PHE A 186 -32.04 -23.12 -42.22
N SER A 187 -31.61 -22.43 -43.29
CA SER A 187 -31.88 -22.84 -44.66
C SER A 187 -30.62 -22.61 -45.50
N ILE A 188 -30.00 -23.71 -45.93
CA ILE A 188 -28.99 -23.70 -46.99
C ILE A 188 -29.75 -23.60 -48.31
N SER A 189 -29.46 -22.57 -49.10
CA SER A 189 -29.73 -22.60 -50.53
C SER A 189 -28.57 -21.94 -51.26
N GLY A 190 -28.02 -22.66 -52.24
CA GLY A 190 -26.78 -22.33 -52.93
C GLY A 190 -26.97 -21.41 -54.14
N SER A 191 -26.04 -21.58 -55.10
CA SER A 191 -25.80 -20.84 -56.34
C SER A 191 -25.07 -19.49 -56.18
N THR A 192 -24.10 -19.07 -56.98
CA THR A 192 -23.29 -19.67 -58.06
C THR A 192 -22.08 -18.74 -58.28
N LEU A 193 -20.97 -19.35 -58.68
CA LEU A 193 -19.79 -18.85 -59.42
C LEU A 193 -19.72 -17.36 -59.82
N LEU A 194 -18.51 -16.78 -59.75
CA LEU A 194 -17.63 -16.58 -60.93
C LEU A 194 -16.34 -15.82 -60.55
N THR A 195 -15.22 -16.53 -60.75
CA THR A 195 -13.99 -16.13 -61.46
C THR A 195 -13.27 -14.81 -61.15
N GLY A 196 -11.99 -14.95 -60.81
CA GLY A 196 -10.91 -14.48 -61.68
C GLY A 196 -10.13 -13.24 -61.20
N GLY A 197 -8.79 -13.33 -61.27
CA GLY A 197 -7.94 -12.13 -61.32
C GLY A 197 -6.65 -12.21 -60.55
N THR A 198 -5.69 -12.95 -61.09
CA THR A 198 -4.25 -12.85 -60.82
C THR A 198 -3.73 -11.42 -60.98
N ASN A 199 -2.78 -10.96 -60.14
CA ASN A 199 -1.41 -10.66 -60.59
C ASN A 199 -0.51 -10.10 -59.48
N ASP A 200 0.62 -10.80 -59.36
CA ASP A 200 1.90 -10.36 -58.78
C ASP A 200 2.52 -9.15 -59.51
N LYS A 201 3.57 -8.61 -58.85
CA LYS A 201 4.68 -7.73 -59.30
C LYS A 201 4.65 -6.34 -58.64
N HIS A 202 5.74 -5.75 -58.15
CA HIS A 202 7.15 -6.10 -58.17
C HIS A 202 7.93 -5.38 -57.05
N LEU A 203 8.99 -6.05 -56.61
CA LEU A 203 10.12 -5.64 -55.78
C LEU A 203 10.79 -4.28 -56.13
N LEU A 204 11.20 -3.58 -55.05
CA LEU A 204 12.55 -3.06 -54.73
C LEU A 204 13.56 -2.81 -55.86
N GLY A 205 14.25 -1.66 -55.79
CA GLY A 205 15.64 -1.58 -56.26
C GLY A 205 16.14 -0.17 -56.57
N THR A 206 16.83 0.45 -55.61
CA THR A 206 17.65 1.66 -55.73
C THR A 206 18.92 1.41 -56.57
N GLY A 207 19.38 2.43 -57.30
CA GLY A 207 20.73 2.42 -57.89
C GLY A 207 21.14 3.69 -58.64
N LEU A 208 22.00 4.48 -57.98
CA LEU A 208 23.10 5.30 -58.53
C LEU A 208 22.77 6.54 -59.40
N ARG A 209 22.94 7.74 -58.83
CA ARG A 209 24.20 8.52 -58.93
C ARG A 209 24.22 9.67 -57.93
#